data_AF-A0A7C8ZT38-F1
#
_entry.id   AF-A0A7C8ZT38-F1
#
_cell.length_a   1.000
_cell.length_b   1.000
_cell.length_c   1.000
_cell.angle_alpha   90.00
_cell.angle_beta   90.00
_cell.angle_gamma   90.00
#
_symmetry.space_group_name_H-M   'P 1'
#
loop_
_entity.id
_entity.type
_entity.pdbx_description
1 polymer ?
#
loop_
_entity_poly.entity_id
_entity_poly.type
_entity_poly.pdbx_seq_one_letter_code
_entity_poly.pdbx_strand_id
1 'polypeptide(L)'
;ALPISADGYARSRGVGACVVTFTVGGLSVLNAIAGAYSENLPVICIVGGPNSNDYGTNRVLHHTIGLPDFSQELRCFQTVTCFQAVVNNLDDAHELIDTA
;
A
#
# COMPACT_ATOMS: atom_id res chain seq x y z
N ALA A 1 0.07 -9.80 -12.07
CA ALA A 1 0.16 -11.21 -11.63
C ALA A 1 0.64 -11.38 -10.18
N LEU A 2 1.33 -10.41 -9.58
CA LEU A 2 1.92 -10.54 -8.23
C LEU A 2 0.96 -10.64 -7.02
N PRO A 3 -0.21 -9.97 -6.98
CA PRO A 3 -1.01 -9.93 -5.75
C PRO A 3 -1.71 -11.24 -5.36
N ILE A 4 -2.30 -11.92 -6.34
CA ILE A 4 -2.98 -13.21 -6.15
C ILE A 4 -1.95 -14.28 -5.75
N SER A 5 -0.70 -14.12 -6.21
CA SER A 5 0.40 -14.98 -5.80
C SER A 5 0.82 -14.75 -4.36
N ALA A 6 0.71 -13.53 -3.83
CA ALA A 6 0.98 -13.24 -2.41
C ALA A 6 -0.09 -13.85 -1.50
N ASP A 7 -1.36 -13.80 -1.90
CA ASP A 7 -2.47 -14.49 -1.22
C ASP A 7 -2.25 -16.02 -1.20
N GLY A 8 -1.96 -16.61 -2.35
CA GLY A 8 -1.64 -18.03 -2.46
C GLY A 8 -0.40 -18.43 -1.65
N TYR A 9 0.59 -17.54 -1.55
CA TYR A 9 1.76 -17.75 -0.71
C TYR A 9 1.42 -17.67 0.78
N ALA A 10 0.60 -16.71 1.22
CA ALA A 10 0.13 -16.59 2.59
C ALA A 10 -0.61 -17.86 3.05
N ARG A 11 -1.46 -18.42 2.19
CA ARG A 11 -2.15 -19.70 2.45
C ARG A 11 -1.17 -20.87 2.63
N SER A 12 -0.08 -20.90 1.88
CA SER A 12 0.87 -22.01 1.91
C SER A 12 1.97 -21.87 2.97
N ARG A 13 2.35 -20.64 3.34
CA ARG A 13 3.55 -20.33 4.15
C ARG A 13 3.24 -19.51 5.39
N GLY A 14 1.99 -19.07 5.57
CA GLY A 14 1.52 -18.34 6.74
C GLY A 14 1.44 -16.82 6.54
N VAL A 15 2.34 -16.19 5.77
CA VAL A 15 2.35 -14.73 5.50
C VAL A 15 2.78 -14.46 4.07
N GLY A 16 2.10 -13.52 3.39
CA GLY A 16 2.43 -13.06 2.05
C GLY A 16 2.88 -11.60 2.03
N ALA A 17 3.71 -11.22 1.07
CA ALA A 17 4.07 -9.81 0.85
C ALA A 17 4.04 -9.47 -0.64
N CYS A 18 3.58 -8.27 -0.97
CA CYS A 18 3.61 -7.74 -2.33
C CYS A 18 4.15 -6.31 -2.35
N VAL A 19 4.89 -5.97 -3.41
CA VAL A 19 5.46 -4.64 -3.62
C VAL A 19 4.95 -4.07 -4.93
N VAL A 20 4.38 -2.87 -4.88
CA VAL A 20 3.76 -2.21 -6.04
C VAL A 20 4.14 -0.73 -6.11
N THR A 21 4.00 -0.14 -7.29
CA THR A 21 4.23 1.30 -7.51
C THR A 21 3.00 2.13 -7.12
N PHE A 22 3.20 3.42 -6.80
CA PHE A 22 2.16 4.37 -6.42
C PHE A 22 1.03 4.44 -7.45
N THR A 23 -0.21 4.51 -6.95
CA THR A 23 -1.45 4.68 -7.73
C THR A 23 -1.75 3.58 -8.74
N VAL A 24 -1.03 3.50 -9.86
CA VAL A 24 -1.34 2.53 -10.92
C VAL A 24 -1.09 1.09 -10.47
N GLY A 25 -0.12 0.87 -9.58
CA GLY A 25 0.14 -0.41 -8.95
C GLY A 25 -0.74 -0.67 -7.73
N GLY A 26 -0.79 0.29 -6.79
CA GLY A 26 -1.54 0.15 -5.55
C GLY A 26 -3.06 0.03 -5.75
N LEU A 27 -3.69 0.85 -6.58
CA LEU A 27 -5.13 0.70 -6.87
C LEU A 27 -5.45 -0.63 -7.58
N SER A 28 -4.50 -1.19 -8.34
CA SER A 28 -4.70 -2.49 -8.99
C SER A 28 -4.64 -3.68 -8.01
N VAL A 29 -3.87 -3.58 -6.92
CA VAL A 29 -3.77 -4.63 -5.89
C VAL A 29 -4.89 -4.56 -4.85
N LEU A 30 -5.64 -3.46 -4.80
CA LEU A 30 -6.73 -3.26 -3.84
C LEU A 30 -7.74 -4.42 -3.79
N ASN A 31 -8.14 -4.96 -4.95
CA ASN A 31 -9.05 -6.11 -5.00
C ASN A 31 -8.44 -7.37 -4.36
N ALA A 32 -7.14 -7.60 -4.54
CA ALA A 32 -6.47 -8.75 -3.94
C ALA A 32 -6.28 -8.59 -2.42
N ILE A 33 -6.01 -7.37 -1.93
CA ILE A 33 -5.94 -7.09 -0.49
C ILE A 33 -7.31 -7.22 0.17
N ALA A 34 -8.38 -6.76 -0.48
CA ALA A 34 -9.74 -6.99 -0.01
C ALA A 34 -10.09 -8.48 0.07
N GLY A 35 -9.63 -9.29 -0.90
CA GLY A 35 -9.74 -10.75 -0.88
C GLY A 35 -9.02 -11.37 0.31
N ALA A 36 -7.73 -11.04 0.48
CA ALA A 36 -6.93 -11.52 1.61
C ALA A 36 -7.53 -11.13 2.96
N TYR A 37 -8.04 -9.89 3.07
CA TYR A 37 -8.73 -9.41 4.26
C TYR A 37 -10.02 -10.20 4.54
N SER A 38 -10.82 -10.50 3.52
CA SER A 38 -12.03 -11.33 3.66
C SER A 38 -11.72 -12.77 4.08
N GLU A 39 -10.54 -13.29 3.74
CA GLU A 39 -10.12 -14.66 4.03
C GLU A 39 -9.22 -14.77 5.27
N ASN A 40 -9.04 -13.66 5.99
CA ASN A 40 -8.17 -13.55 7.17
C ASN A 40 -6.72 -14.00 6.90
N LEU A 41 -6.21 -13.69 5.71
CA LEU A 41 -4.86 -14.02 5.30
C LEU A 41 -3.93 -12.82 5.56
N PRO A 42 -2.84 -13.00 6.32
CA PRO A 42 -1.92 -11.92 6.63
C PRO A 42 -1.05 -11.63 5.39
N VAL A 43 -1.38 -10.53 4.71
CA VAL A 43 -0.67 -10.05 3.53
C VAL A 43 -0.18 -8.62 3.76
N ILE A 44 1.13 -8.41 3.60
CA ILE A 44 1.77 -7.11 3.69
C ILE A 44 1.86 -6.49 2.30
N CYS A 45 1.25 -5.32 2.12
CA CYS A 45 1.30 -4.57 0.86
C CYS A 45 2.22 -3.35 1.00
N ILE A 46 3.34 -3.36 0.29
CA ILE A 46 4.30 -2.25 0.26
C ILE A 46 4.07 -1.46 -1.03
N VAL A 47 3.64 -0.22 -0.89
CA VAL A 47 3.42 0.69 -2.03
C VAL A 47 4.53 1.73 -2.04
N GLY A 48 5.20 1.90 -3.18
CA GLY A 48 6.13 3.02 -3.37
C GLY A 48 5.35 4.34 -3.28
N GLY A 49 5.85 5.32 -2.52
CA GLY A 49 5.23 6.63 -2.38
C GLY A 49 5.88 7.72 -3.24
N PRO A 50 5.21 8.87 -3.44
CA PRO A 50 5.84 10.06 -4.00
C PRO A 50 6.94 10.61 -3.08
N ASN A 51 7.80 11.49 -3.59
CA ASN A 51 8.88 12.08 -2.78
C ASN A 51 8.29 12.84 -1.58
N SER A 52 8.87 12.66 -0.39
CA SER A 52 8.40 13.33 0.83
C SER A 52 8.32 14.86 0.70
N ASN A 53 9.16 15.48 -0.15
CA ASN A 53 9.15 16.92 -0.41
C ASN A 53 8.01 17.40 -1.32
N ASP A 54 7.33 16.49 -2.03
CA ASP A 54 6.20 16.83 -2.90
C ASP A 54 4.88 16.90 -2.12
N TYR A 55 4.81 16.30 -0.93
CA TYR A 55 3.66 16.44 -0.03
C TYR A 55 3.45 17.91 0.37
N GLY A 56 2.25 18.44 0.10
CA GLY A 56 1.92 19.85 0.39
C GLY A 56 2.31 20.83 -0.72
N THR A 57 2.92 20.37 -1.81
CA THR A 57 3.15 21.18 -3.00
C THR A 57 2.01 20.98 -4.01
N ASN A 58 1.62 22.02 -4.76
CA ASN A 58 0.65 21.91 -5.86
C ASN A 58 1.23 21.18 -7.10
N ARG A 59 2.22 20.29 -6.92
CA ARG A 59 2.84 19.55 -8.01
C ARG A 59 1.98 18.36 -8.40
N VAL A 60 1.71 18.25 -9.69
CA VAL A 60 1.09 17.08 -10.30
C VAL A 60 2.19 16.09 -10.66
N LEU A 61 2.18 14.91 -10.05
CA LEU A 61 3.16 13.85 -10.33
C LEU A 61 2.64 12.87 -11.39
N HIS A 62 3.57 12.34 -12.17
CA HIS A 62 3.29 11.25 -13.10
C HIS A 62 2.81 10.03 -12.28
N HIS A 63 1.70 9.41 -12.71
CA HIS A 63 0.91 8.42 -11.96
C HIS A 63 -0.07 8.96 -10.91
N THR A 64 -0.44 10.24 -10.90
CA THR A 64 -1.63 10.71 -10.14
C THR A 64 -2.80 11.01 -11.07
N ILE A 65 -4.00 11.16 -10.51
CA ILE A 65 -5.21 11.54 -11.29
C ILE A 65 -5.25 13.03 -11.67
N GLY A 66 -4.12 13.74 -11.63
CA GLY A 66 -4.04 15.17 -11.95
C GLY A 66 -4.38 16.10 -10.78
N LEU A 67 -4.51 15.57 -9.55
CA LEU A 67 -4.75 16.33 -8.32
C LEU A 67 -3.52 16.25 -7.41
N PRO A 68 -3.19 17.32 -6.66
CA PRO A 68 -2.10 17.33 -5.68
C PRO A 68 -2.45 16.59 -4.37
N ASP A 69 -3.46 15.70 -4.39
CA ASP A 69 -3.89 14.91 -3.24
C ASP A 69 -3.36 13.47 -3.34
N PHE A 70 -2.21 13.23 -2.70
CA PHE A 70 -1.58 11.90 -2.63
C PHE A 70 -2.21 10.97 -1.57
N SER A 71 -3.19 11.44 -0.80
CA SER A 71 -3.86 10.60 0.22
C SER A 71 -5.02 9.77 -0.32
N GLN A 72 -5.36 9.91 -1.60
CA GLN A 72 -6.43 9.15 -2.25
C GLN A 72 -6.21 7.64 -2.18
N GLU A 73 -5.01 7.20 -2.52
CA GLU A 73 -4.66 5.78 -2.47
C GLU A 73 -4.80 5.24 -1.05
N LEU A 74 -4.26 5.95 -0.06
CA LEU A 74 -4.40 5.58 1.36
C LEU A 74 -5.88 5.45 1.77
N ARG A 75 -6.73 6.40 1.39
CA ARG A 75 -8.17 6.34 1.70
C ARG A 75 -8.86 5.12 1.08
N CYS A 76 -8.43 4.68 -0.09
CA CYS A 76 -8.99 3.48 -0.71
C CYS A 76 -8.63 2.20 0.07
N PHE A 77 -7.45 2.12 0.67
CA PHE A 77 -7.01 0.96 1.45
C PHE A 77 -7.59 0.92 2.88
N GLN A 78 -8.04 2.06 3.42
CA GLN A 78 -8.63 2.17 4.78
C GLN A 78 -9.74 1.21 5.11
N THR A 79 -10.58 0.82 4.16
CA THR A 79 -11.70 -0.07 4.43
C THR A 79 -11.36 -1.55 4.28
N VAL A 80 -10.18 -1.86 3.74
CA VAL A 80 -9.79 -3.23 3.36
C VAL A 80 -8.45 -3.65 3.97
N THR A 81 -7.97 -2.91 4.97
CA THR A 81 -6.73 -3.21 5.71
C THR A 81 -6.95 -3.02 7.21
N CYS A 82 -6.23 -3.80 8.02
CA CYS A 82 -6.27 -3.68 9.48
C CYS A 82 -5.37 -2.55 10.01
N PHE A 83 -4.25 -2.30 9.34
CA PHE A 83 -3.28 -1.27 9.69
C PHE A 83 -2.69 -0.66 8.41
N GLN A 84 -2.40 0.64 8.46
CA GLN A 84 -1.71 1.36 7.40
C GLN A 84 -0.77 2.40 8.01
N ALA A 85 0.43 2.46 7.45
CA ALA A 85 1.42 3.48 7.79
C ALA A 85 1.97 4.13 6.51
N VAL A 86 2.27 5.43 6.60
CA VAL A 86 2.95 6.17 5.55
C VAL A 86 4.31 6.60 6.08
N VAL A 87 5.36 6.02 5.52
CA VAL A 87 6.75 6.31 5.93
C VAL A 87 7.25 7.52 5.13
N ASN A 88 7.20 8.70 5.76
CA ASN A 88 7.70 9.95 5.16
C ASN A 88 9.12 10.31 5.61
N ASN A 89 9.50 9.91 6.82
CA ASN A 89 10.80 10.14 7.44
C ASN A 89 11.48 8.80 7.74
N LEU A 90 12.81 8.75 7.60
CA LEU A 90 13.60 7.56 7.89
C LEU A 90 13.66 7.24 9.39
N ASP A 91 13.58 8.27 10.25
CA ASP A 91 13.72 8.11 11.70
C ASP A 91 12.56 7.30 12.30
N ASP A 92 11.33 7.52 11.82
CA ASP A 92 10.12 6.84 12.33
C ASP A 92 9.81 5.53 11.55
N ALA A 93 10.60 5.22 10.51
CA ALA A 93 10.31 4.10 9.61
C ALA A 93 10.29 2.76 10.32
N HIS A 94 11.22 2.54 11.27
CA HIS A 94 11.32 1.26 11.97
C HIS A 94 10.07 1.01 12.83
N GLU A 95 9.59 2.03 13.54
CA GLU A 95 8.46 1.90 14.47
C GLU A 95 7.16 1.64 13.70
N LEU A 96 6.99 2.34 12.57
CA LEU A 96 5.85 2.15 11.68
C LEU A 96 5.81 0.75 11.05
N ILE A 97 6.97 0.18 10.72
CA ILE A 97 7.08 -1.16 10.14
C ILE A 97 6.85 -2.22 11.22
N ASP A 98 7.41 -2.04 12.42
CA ASP A 98 7.26 -3.00 13.53
C ASP A 98 5.83 -3.06 14.08
N THR A 99 5.07 -1.97 13.92
CA THR A 99 3.65 -1.89 14.33
C THR A 99 2.70 -2.51 13.30
N ALA A 100 3.12 -2.68 12.04
CA ALA A 100 2.32 -3.16 10.92
C ALA A 100 2.23 -4.69 10.86
#